data_AF-A0A8X6KQ84-F1
#
_entry.id   AF-A0A8X6KQ84-F1
#
_cell.length_a   1.000
_cell.length_b   1.000
_cell.length_c   1.000
_cell.angle_alpha   90.00
_cell.angle_beta   90.00
_cell.angle_gamma   90.00
#
_symmetry.space_group_name_H-M   'P 1'
#
loop_
_entity.id
_entity.type
_entity.pdbx_description
1 polymer ?
#
loop_
_entity_poly.entity_id
_entity_poly.type
_entity_poly.pdbx_seq_one_letter_code
_entity_poly.pdbx_strand_id
1 'polypeptide(L)'
;MDFLGSYGSDDDKYFVRQALPVEPPTRRITEDTVPQDGFEFIHKSRLEELSSVPPYLLSSVQKKMYWKRVVAQFFEKRAKKLQANRAMLIRKFPLEIDLPGKDEKKWCKLCLGSKLYNEIYKNEPCSEKVVAYFPVLSIVSHLQQDMVKSVLKYLYRWFLAINMNESIACWVYSLFACLERPVGERCQKFIEAFKVAIRKRMKACDDESEGKQLHLILAILDENFSIN
;
A
#
# COMPACT_ATOMS: atom_id res chain seq x y z
N MET A 1 48.91 29.35 4.63
CA MET A 1 49.73 28.22 5.08
C MET A 1 49.58 28.15 6.59
N ASP A 2 48.93 27.21 7.26
CA ASP A 2 48.16 26.01 6.91
C ASP A 2 47.22 25.79 8.11
N PHE A 3 45.90 25.70 7.88
CA PHE A 3 45.12 24.47 7.81
C PHE A 3 45.00 23.68 9.13
N LEU A 4 43.81 23.83 9.71
CA LEU A 4 43.20 23.04 10.77
C LEU A 4 43.16 21.55 10.38
N GLY A 5 43.54 20.69 11.32
CA GLY A 5 43.32 19.25 11.25
C GLY A 5 43.04 18.69 12.65
N SER A 6 41.80 18.82 13.11
CA SER A 6 41.28 17.96 14.18
C SER A 6 40.09 17.19 13.62
N TYR A 7 40.30 15.90 13.42
CA TYR A 7 39.29 14.93 13.01
C TYR A 7 38.23 14.83 14.11
N GLY A 8 37.13 15.56 13.96
CA GLY A 8 35.88 15.23 14.62
C GLY A 8 35.29 14.00 13.95
N SER A 9 35.19 12.90 14.69
CA SER A 9 34.54 11.66 14.25
C SER A 9 33.10 11.94 13.80
N ASP A 10 32.69 11.40 12.65
CA ASP A 10 31.32 11.46 12.15
C ASP A 10 30.30 10.78 13.10
N ASP A 11 30.76 10.03 14.10
CA ASP A 11 29.91 9.37 15.11
C ASP A 11 29.24 10.36 16.08
N ASP A 12 29.83 11.54 16.32
CA ASP A 12 29.30 12.50 17.31
C ASP A 12 28.01 13.17 16.84
N LYS A 13 27.75 13.21 15.52
CA LYS A 13 26.48 13.74 14.96
C LYS A 13 25.30 12.78 15.10
N TYR A 14 25.55 11.50 15.39
CA TYR A 14 24.48 10.50 15.55
C TYR A 14 23.99 10.36 17.00
N PHE A 15 24.78 10.80 17.98
CA PHE A 15 24.42 10.69 19.39
C PHE A 15 23.22 11.57 19.81
N VAL A 16 22.96 12.67 19.09
CA VAL A 16 21.97 13.67 19.51
C VAL A 16 20.55 13.39 18.98
N ARG A 17 20.38 12.48 18.00
CA ARG A 17 19.08 12.33 17.29
C ARG A 17 18.05 11.41 17.96
N GLN A 18 18.35 10.79 19.10
CA GLN A 18 17.42 9.92 19.84
C GLN A 18 17.41 10.17 21.35
N ALA A 19 17.72 11.40 21.79
CA ALA A 19 17.78 11.74 23.22
C ALA A 19 16.43 11.67 23.95
N LEU A 20 15.31 11.67 23.22
CA LEU A 20 13.97 11.56 23.80
C LEU A 20 13.31 10.25 23.36
N PRO A 21 12.83 9.41 24.30
CA PRO A 21 11.94 8.32 23.95
C PRO A 21 10.66 8.95 23.39
N VAL A 22 10.36 8.71 22.12
CA VAL A 22 9.15 9.24 21.47
C VAL A 22 8.18 8.10 21.27
N GLU A 23 7.03 8.17 21.94
CA GLU A 23 5.96 7.20 21.75
C GLU A 23 5.41 7.27 20.31
N PRO A 24 4.95 6.15 19.74
CA PRO A 24 4.29 6.18 18.44
C PRO A 24 3.04 7.07 18.51
N PRO A 25 2.73 7.82 17.43
CA PRO A 25 1.62 8.76 17.46
C PRO A 25 0.29 8.01 17.61
N THR A 26 -0.57 8.53 18.50
CA THR A 26 -1.90 7.96 18.80
C THR A 26 -2.93 8.23 17.71
N ARG A 27 -2.69 9.25 16.87
CA ARG A 27 -3.51 9.62 15.71
C ARG A 27 -2.63 10.11 14.55
N ARG A 28 -3.20 10.26 13.36
CA ARG A 28 -2.45 10.76 12.19
C ARG A 28 -2.01 12.21 12.41
N ILE A 29 -0.71 12.46 12.22
CA ILE A 29 -0.10 13.79 12.29
C ILE A 29 0.31 14.19 10.88
N THR A 30 -0.22 15.31 10.42
CA THR A 30 0.12 16.00 9.16
C THR A 30 0.82 17.32 9.46
N GLU A 31 1.38 17.97 8.43
CA GLU A 31 1.99 19.31 8.57
C GLU A 31 0.97 20.34 9.12
N ASP A 32 -0.31 20.20 8.75
CA ASP A 32 -1.38 21.08 9.22
C ASP A 32 -1.97 20.66 10.58
N THR A 33 -1.55 19.52 11.14
CA THR A 33 -2.08 19.05 12.42
C THR A 33 -1.58 19.93 13.55
N VAL A 34 -2.48 20.40 14.42
CA VAL A 34 -2.10 21.07 15.67
C VAL A 34 -1.72 19.99 16.68
N PRO A 35 -0.46 19.96 17.17
CA PRO A 35 -0.04 18.99 18.18
C PRO A 35 -0.79 19.18 19.50
N GLN A 36 -1.25 18.09 20.09
CA GLN A 36 -1.96 18.07 21.39
C GLN A 36 -1.02 17.79 22.56
N ASP A 37 0.15 17.20 22.31
CA ASP A 37 1.17 16.91 23.31
C ASP A 37 2.60 17.07 22.75
N GLY A 38 3.59 16.84 23.62
CA GLY A 38 5.01 16.94 23.25
C GLY A 38 5.47 15.88 22.26
N PHE A 39 4.89 14.67 22.29
CA PHE A 39 5.26 13.61 21.34
C PHE A 39 4.72 13.93 19.94
N GLU A 40 3.49 14.42 19.84
CA GLU A 40 2.91 14.90 18.58
C GLU A 40 3.71 16.07 18.02
N PHE A 41 4.18 16.98 18.87
CA PHE A 41 5.03 18.08 18.45
C PHE A 41 6.34 17.57 17.86
N ILE A 42 6.97 16.58 18.48
CA ILE A 42 8.22 15.97 17.96
C ILE A 42 7.96 15.26 16.63
N HIS A 43 6.85 14.53 16.48
CA HIS A 43 6.48 13.91 15.20
C HIS A 43 6.22 14.94 14.11
N LYS A 44 5.53 16.04 14.42
CA LYS A 44 5.30 17.16 13.51
C LYS A 44 6.59 17.88 13.12
N SER A 45 7.45 18.17 14.08
CA SER A 45 8.76 18.79 13.82
C SER A 45 9.61 17.91 12.90
N ARG A 46 9.63 16.59 13.13
CA ARG A 46 10.26 15.62 12.21
C ARG A 46 9.61 15.59 10.82
N LEU A 47 8.30 15.84 10.71
CA LEU A 47 7.61 15.98 9.42
C LEU A 47 8.11 17.21 8.67
N GLU A 48 8.18 18.36 9.34
CA GLU A 48 8.64 19.64 8.77
C GLU A 48 10.13 19.63 8.39
N GLU A 49 10.97 18.99 9.21
CA GLU A 49 12.40 18.77 8.90
C GLU A 49 12.58 17.93 7.61
N LEU A 50 11.74 16.92 7.41
CA LEU A 50 11.81 16.08 6.21
C LEU A 50 11.34 16.80 4.94
N SER A 51 10.47 17.81 5.07
CA SER A 51 9.96 18.60 3.95
C SER A 51 10.89 19.77 3.56
N SER A 52 11.71 20.24 4.50
CA SER A 52 12.68 21.34 4.29
C SER A 52 14.06 20.86 3.81
N VAL A 53 14.43 19.61 4.09
CA VAL A 53 15.72 19.05 3.65
C VAL A 53 15.59 18.45 2.25
N PRO A 54 16.42 18.89 1.27
CA PRO A 54 16.44 18.29 -0.06
C PRO A 54 16.64 16.76 0.00
N PRO A 55 15.89 15.95 -0.79
CA PRO A 55 15.88 14.49 -0.66
C PRO A 55 17.25 13.80 -0.72
N TYR A 56 18.24 14.43 -1.37
CA TYR A 56 19.60 13.91 -1.48
C TYR A 56 20.39 13.95 -0.15
N LEU A 57 20.05 14.86 0.78
CA LEU A 57 20.69 15.01 2.09
C LEU A 57 20.08 14.13 3.19
N LEU A 58 18.98 13.43 2.89
CA LEU A 58 18.31 12.57 3.86
C LEU A 58 19.15 11.32 4.17
N SER A 59 19.18 10.92 5.44
CA SER A 59 19.74 9.63 5.84
C SER A 59 18.95 8.47 5.22
N SER A 60 19.53 7.27 5.19
CA SER A 60 18.85 6.08 4.64
C SER A 60 17.50 5.78 5.30
N VAL A 61 17.36 6.06 6.60
CA VAL A 61 16.09 5.91 7.33
C VAL A 61 15.10 7.00 6.94
N GLN A 62 15.56 8.25 6.86
CA GLN A 62 14.75 9.40 6.47
C GLN A 62 14.24 9.26 5.02
N LYS A 63 15.07 8.78 4.09
CA LYS A 63 14.70 8.48 2.70
C LYS A 63 13.55 7.48 2.63
N LYS A 64 13.60 6.41 3.44
CA LYS A 64 12.53 5.40 3.50
C LYS A 64 11.21 6.00 4.02
N MET A 65 11.26 6.80 5.08
CA MET A 65 10.07 7.47 5.62
C MET A 65 9.47 8.48 4.63
N TYR A 66 10.32 9.32 4.02
CA TYR A 66 9.92 10.27 3.00
C TYR A 66 9.23 9.57 1.81
N TRP A 67 9.86 8.52 1.28
CA TRP A 67 9.28 7.73 0.17
C TRP A 67 7.91 7.15 0.52
N LYS A 68 7.75 6.55 1.71
CA LYS A 68 6.46 5.99 2.16
C LYS A 68 5.36 7.04 2.13
N ARG A 69 5.62 8.24 2.66
CA ARG A 69 4.65 9.35 2.68
C ARG A 69 4.30 9.81 1.28
N VAL A 70 5.29 10.04 0.42
CA VAL A 70 5.07 10.51 -0.96
C VAL A 70 4.19 9.53 -1.73
N VAL A 71 4.50 8.23 -1.65
CA VAL A 71 3.70 7.17 -2.26
C VAL A 71 2.27 7.16 -1.72
N ALA A 72 2.11 7.25 -0.40
CA ALA A 72 0.81 7.24 0.24
C ALA A 72 -0.05 8.44 -0.16
N GLN A 73 0.53 9.64 -0.25
CA GLN A 73 -0.15 10.86 -0.72
C GLN A 73 -0.59 10.72 -2.18
N PHE A 74 0.27 10.18 -3.06
CA PHE A 74 -0.07 9.91 -4.45
C PHE A 74 -1.23 8.92 -4.58
N PHE A 75 -1.22 7.87 -3.77
CA PHE A 75 -2.32 6.92 -3.68
C PHE A 75 -3.60 7.61 -3.20
N GLU A 76 -3.55 8.35 -2.10
CA GLU A 76 -4.70 9.04 -1.51
C GLU A 76 -5.36 10.00 -2.51
N LYS A 77 -4.54 10.79 -3.22
CA LYS A 77 -5.01 11.71 -4.27
C LYS A 77 -5.71 10.97 -5.40
N ARG A 78 -5.16 9.84 -5.85
CA ARG A 78 -5.75 9.02 -6.93
C ARG A 78 -7.05 8.35 -6.46
N ALA A 79 -7.07 7.78 -5.26
CA ALA A 79 -8.26 7.16 -4.67
C ALA A 79 -9.39 8.19 -4.52
N LYS A 80 -9.12 9.37 -3.96
CA LYS A 80 -10.11 10.46 -3.86
C LYS A 80 -10.64 10.89 -5.23
N LYS A 81 -9.75 11.05 -6.22
CA LYS A 81 -10.16 11.42 -7.59
C LYS A 81 -11.01 10.33 -8.25
N LEU A 82 -10.69 9.06 -8.02
CA LEU A 82 -11.46 7.91 -8.50
C LEU A 82 -12.88 7.95 -7.93
N GLN A 83 -13.02 8.12 -6.61
CA GLN A 83 -14.33 8.16 -5.95
C GLN A 83 -15.15 9.37 -6.39
N ALA A 84 -14.54 10.57 -6.41
CA ALA A 84 -15.23 11.80 -6.79
C ALA A 84 -15.76 11.79 -8.24
N ASN A 85 -15.09 11.08 -9.15
CA ASN A 85 -15.47 11.03 -10.56
C ASN A 85 -16.15 9.71 -10.97
N ARG A 86 -16.53 8.86 -10.01
CA ARG A 86 -16.97 7.50 -10.27
C ARG A 86 -18.12 7.40 -11.28
N ALA A 87 -19.15 8.23 -11.14
CA ALA A 87 -20.30 8.25 -12.06
C ALA A 87 -19.90 8.65 -13.49
N MET A 88 -19.00 9.63 -13.62
CA MET A 88 -18.46 10.04 -14.92
C MET A 88 -17.62 8.94 -15.57
N LEU A 89 -16.83 8.20 -14.76
CA LEU A 89 -16.01 7.09 -15.23
C LEU A 89 -16.84 5.92 -15.72
N ILE A 90 -17.91 5.55 -15.00
CA ILE A 90 -18.87 4.52 -15.43
C ILE A 90 -19.46 4.87 -16.81
N ARG A 91 -19.87 6.12 -17.01
CA ARG A 91 -20.41 6.57 -18.30
C ARG A 91 -19.37 6.58 -19.42
N LYS A 92 -18.12 6.95 -19.10
CA LYS A 92 -17.04 7.10 -20.09
C LYS A 92 -16.42 5.77 -20.51
N PHE A 93 -16.37 4.80 -19.60
CA PHE A 93 -15.68 3.54 -19.78
C PHE A 93 -16.66 2.38 -19.57
N PRO A 94 -17.55 2.10 -20.53
CA PRO A 94 -18.54 1.04 -20.37
C PRO A 94 -17.89 -0.31 -20.10
N LEU A 95 -18.60 -1.15 -19.35
CA LEU A 95 -18.15 -2.49 -19.02
C LEU A 95 -18.40 -3.42 -20.21
N GLU A 96 -17.33 -3.95 -20.79
CA GLU A 96 -17.38 -4.88 -21.93
C GLU A 96 -17.28 -6.36 -21.51
N ILE A 97 -17.02 -6.62 -20.23
CA ILE A 97 -16.83 -7.97 -19.69
C ILE A 97 -17.94 -8.34 -18.72
N ASP A 98 -18.33 -9.61 -18.72
CA ASP A 98 -19.24 -10.14 -17.70
C ASP A 98 -18.48 -10.35 -16.38
N LEU A 99 -18.95 -9.73 -15.31
CA LEU A 99 -18.28 -9.79 -14.01
C LEU A 99 -18.67 -11.08 -13.29
N PRO A 100 -17.71 -11.84 -12.71
CA PRO A 100 -17.96 -13.15 -12.13
C PRO A 100 -18.94 -13.25 -10.93
N GLY A 101 -19.60 -12.18 -10.52
CA GLY A 101 -20.43 -12.18 -9.31
C GLY A 101 -19.62 -12.60 -8.08
N LYS A 102 -20.10 -13.59 -7.31
CA LYS A 102 -19.40 -14.10 -6.11
C LYS A 102 -18.52 -15.34 -6.37
N ASP A 103 -18.30 -15.70 -7.63
CA ASP A 103 -17.53 -16.89 -8.00
C ASP A 103 -16.02 -16.62 -7.91
N GLU A 104 -15.41 -17.07 -6.81
CA GLU A 104 -13.97 -16.90 -6.53
C GLU A 104 -13.09 -17.48 -7.64
N LYS A 105 -13.44 -18.65 -8.20
CA LYS A 105 -12.62 -19.33 -9.22
C LYS A 105 -12.61 -18.54 -10.52
N LYS A 106 -13.77 -18.04 -10.94
CA LYS A 106 -13.87 -17.16 -12.12
C LYS A 106 -13.15 -15.83 -11.90
N TRP A 107 -13.22 -15.24 -10.70
CA TRP A 107 -12.40 -14.07 -10.35
C TRP A 107 -10.90 -14.37 -10.43
N CYS A 108 -10.45 -15.54 -9.98
CA CYS A 108 -9.06 -15.93 -10.08
C CYS A 108 -8.59 -16.01 -11.54
N LYS A 109 -9.40 -16.60 -12.43
CA LYS A 109 -9.10 -16.64 -13.87
C LYS A 109 -9.05 -15.24 -14.48
N LEU A 110 -9.99 -14.37 -14.11
CA LEU A 110 -10.04 -12.99 -14.60
C LEU A 110 -8.82 -12.20 -14.13
N CYS A 111 -8.47 -12.25 -12.85
CA CYS A 111 -7.40 -11.44 -12.27
C CYS A 111 -5.99 -11.98 -12.60
N LEU A 112 -5.80 -13.30 -12.62
CA LEU A 112 -4.47 -13.93 -12.64
C LEU A 112 -4.23 -14.80 -13.89
N GLY A 113 -5.24 -15.03 -14.72
CA GLY A 113 -5.14 -15.89 -15.90
C GLY A 113 -5.05 -17.38 -15.56
N SER A 114 -5.04 -18.24 -16.58
CA SER A 114 -5.13 -19.69 -16.38
C SER A 114 -3.86 -20.32 -15.79
N LYS A 115 -2.69 -19.73 -16.01
CA LYS A 115 -1.41 -20.24 -15.47
C LYS A 115 -1.39 -20.20 -13.93
N LEU A 116 -1.61 -19.03 -13.35
CA LEU A 116 -1.62 -18.85 -11.89
C LEU A 116 -2.86 -19.49 -11.26
N TYR A 117 -4.00 -19.48 -11.96
CA TYR A 117 -5.18 -20.24 -11.54
C TYR A 117 -4.86 -21.72 -11.32
N ASN A 118 -4.13 -22.36 -12.24
CA ASN A 118 -3.76 -23.79 -12.11
C ASN A 118 -2.79 -24.04 -10.96
N GLU A 119 -1.95 -23.06 -10.61
CA GLU A 119 -1.06 -23.16 -9.45
C GLU A 119 -1.82 -23.11 -8.13
N ILE A 120 -2.86 -22.26 -8.05
CA ILE A 120 -3.73 -22.10 -6.88
C ILE A 120 -4.71 -23.29 -6.76
N TYR A 121 -5.32 -23.70 -7.86
CA TYR A 121 -6.37 -24.72 -7.93
C TYR A 121 -5.90 -25.99 -8.64
N LYS A 122 -4.83 -26.61 -8.12
CA LYS A 122 -4.19 -27.81 -8.70
C LYS A 122 -5.15 -28.98 -8.98
N ASN A 123 -6.21 -29.09 -8.19
CA ASN A 123 -7.19 -30.18 -8.29
C ASN A 123 -8.24 -29.96 -9.39
N GLU A 124 -8.36 -28.75 -9.92
CA GLU A 124 -9.35 -28.39 -10.95
C GLU A 124 -8.70 -27.48 -12.01
N PRO A 125 -7.74 -28.00 -12.80
CA PRO A 125 -7.01 -27.19 -13.76
C PRO A 125 -7.92 -26.70 -14.88
N CYS A 126 -7.69 -25.46 -15.30
CA CYS A 126 -8.28 -24.86 -16.48
C CYS A 126 -7.48 -25.27 -17.71
N SER A 127 -8.11 -26.02 -18.62
CA SER A 127 -7.52 -26.41 -19.91
C SER A 127 -7.45 -25.24 -20.90
N GLU A 128 -8.33 -24.25 -20.76
CA GLU A 128 -8.36 -23.06 -21.61
C GLU A 128 -7.24 -22.07 -21.25
N LYS A 129 -6.58 -21.53 -22.27
CA LYS A 129 -5.58 -20.47 -22.11
C LYS A 129 -6.27 -19.12 -21.96
N VAL A 130 -6.45 -18.69 -20.71
CA VAL A 130 -7.04 -17.39 -20.37
C VAL A 130 -5.92 -16.43 -19.95
N VAL A 131 -5.86 -15.26 -20.59
CA VAL A 131 -4.94 -14.19 -20.23
C VAL A 131 -5.55 -13.36 -19.09
N ALA A 132 -4.71 -12.95 -18.14
CA ALA A 132 -5.13 -12.13 -17.02
C ALA A 132 -5.57 -10.73 -17.47
N TYR A 133 -6.63 -10.21 -16.86
CA TYR A 133 -7.06 -8.83 -17.02
C TYR A 133 -6.34 -7.92 -16.01
N PHE A 134 -6.01 -6.71 -16.46
CA PHE A 134 -5.57 -5.63 -15.57
C PHE A 134 -6.78 -4.95 -14.91
N PRO A 135 -6.62 -4.40 -13.69
CA PRO A 135 -7.67 -3.66 -12.99
C PRO A 135 -7.87 -2.26 -13.58
N VAL A 136 -8.33 -2.20 -14.83
CA VAL A 136 -8.60 -0.97 -15.59
C VAL A 136 -9.87 -0.27 -15.10
N LEU A 137 -10.01 1.02 -15.41
CA LEU A 137 -11.14 1.84 -14.97
C LEU A 137 -12.50 1.32 -15.46
N SER A 138 -12.58 0.73 -16.67
CA SER A 138 -13.81 0.10 -17.16
C SER A 138 -14.28 -1.05 -16.27
N ILE A 139 -13.37 -1.71 -15.55
CA ILE A 139 -13.71 -2.77 -14.60
C ILE A 139 -13.94 -2.19 -13.21
N VAL A 140 -12.91 -1.56 -12.62
CA VAL A 140 -12.93 -1.22 -11.19
C VAL A 140 -13.96 -0.14 -10.82
N SER A 141 -14.32 0.75 -11.76
CA SER A 141 -15.38 1.74 -11.53
C SER A 141 -16.79 1.14 -11.46
N HIS A 142 -16.98 -0.06 -12.01
CA HIS A 142 -18.26 -0.79 -11.98
C HIS A 142 -18.42 -1.68 -10.73
N LEU A 143 -17.37 -1.88 -9.93
CA LEU A 143 -17.41 -2.78 -8.78
C LEU A 143 -18.07 -2.15 -7.56
N GLN A 144 -19.21 -2.69 -7.14
CA GLN A 144 -19.83 -2.31 -5.87
C GLN A 144 -18.93 -2.63 -4.66
N GLN A 145 -19.12 -1.92 -3.54
CA GLN A 145 -18.26 -2.06 -2.35
C GLN A 145 -18.19 -3.49 -1.80
N ASP A 146 -19.31 -4.22 -1.82
CA ASP A 146 -19.32 -5.61 -1.36
C ASP A 146 -18.50 -6.52 -2.27
N MET A 147 -18.49 -6.24 -3.57
CA MET A 147 -17.66 -6.94 -4.52
C MET A 147 -16.18 -6.60 -4.33
N VAL A 148 -15.83 -5.32 -4.18
CA VAL A 148 -14.46 -4.87 -3.88
C VAL A 148 -13.91 -5.60 -2.65
N LYS A 149 -14.69 -5.65 -1.56
CA LYS A 149 -14.31 -6.38 -0.33
C LYS A 149 -14.17 -7.88 -0.53
N SER A 150 -15.03 -8.50 -1.34
CA SER A 150 -14.99 -9.94 -1.63
C SER A 150 -13.75 -10.30 -2.44
N VAL A 151 -13.47 -9.53 -3.50
CA VAL A 151 -12.30 -9.75 -4.36
C VAL A 151 -11.00 -9.49 -3.60
N LEU A 152 -10.94 -8.49 -2.71
CA LEU A 152 -9.81 -8.30 -1.81
C LEU A 152 -9.54 -9.52 -0.91
N LYS A 153 -10.59 -10.17 -0.40
CA LYS A 153 -10.42 -11.42 0.36
C LYS A 153 -9.90 -12.56 -0.50
N TYR A 154 -10.35 -12.68 -1.74
CA TYR A 154 -9.84 -13.68 -2.67
C TYR A 154 -8.36 -13.44 -2.98
N LEU A 155 -7.98 -12.20 -3.31
CA LEU A 155 -6.59 -11.79 -3.53
C LEU A 155 -5.70 -12.06 -2.31
N TYR A 156 -6.21 -11.84 -1.10
CA TYR A 156 -5.50 -12.19 0.13
C TYR A 156 -5.21 -13.69 0.21
N ARG A 157 -6.20 -14.55 -0.11
CA ARG A 157 -6.01 -16.01 -0.12
C ARG A 157 -5.00 -16.44 -1.18
N TRP A 158 -5.08 -15.87 -2.38
CA TRP A 158 -4.13 -16.18 -3.46
C TRP A 158 -2.73 -15.70 -3.13
N PHE A 159 -2.60 -14.51 -2.54
CA PHE A 159 -1.32 -14.01 -2.01
C PHE A 159 -0.70 -14.98 -1.01
N LEU A 160 -1.49 -15.54 -0.09
CA LEU A 160 -0.98 -16.54 0.86
C LEU A 160 -0.58 -17.86 0.19
N ALA A 161 -1.17 -18.19 -0.96
CA ALA A 161 -0.93 -19.45 -1.66
C ALA A 161 0.29 -19.39 -2.60
N ILE A 162 0.43 -18.31 -3.37
CA ILE A 162 1.42 -18.18 -4.45
C ILE A 162 2.34 -16.95 -4.28
N ASN A 163 2.35 -16.35 -3.08
CA ASN A 163 3.09 -15.13 -2.75
C ASN A 163 2.61 -13.89 -3.54
N MET A 164 3.28 -12.75 -3.35
CA MET A 164 2.90 -11.52 -4.04
C MET A 164 3.54 -11.50 -5.43
N ASN A 165 2.70 -11.44 -6.46
CA ASN A 165 3.12 -11.22 -7.83
C ASN A 165 2.54 -9.91 -8.36
N GLU A 166 2.97 -9.50 -9.56
CA GLU A 166 2.57 -8.24 -10.16
C GLU A 166 1.06 -8.12 -10.35
N SER A 167 0.40 -9.20 -10.81
CA SER A 167 -1.05 -9.20 -11.03
C SER A 167 -1.80 -9.00 -9.71
N ILE A 168 -1.45 -9.76 -8.67
CA ILE A 168 -2.03 -9.60 -7.32
C ILE A 168 -1.76 -8.19 -6.82
N ALA A 169 -0.53 -7.68 -6.90
CA ALA A 169 -0.17 -6.35 -6.42
C ALA A 169 -0.96 -5.24 -7.11
N CYS A 170 -1.11 -5.29 -8.44
CA CYS A 170 -1.92 -4.34 -9.20
C CYS A 170 -3.39 -4.37 -8.79
N TRP A 171 -3.98 -5.57 -8.68
CA TRP A 171 -5.37 -5.73 -8.26
C TRP A 171 -5.59 -5.25 -6.83
N VAL A 172 -4.69 -5.61 -5.91
CA VAL A 172 -4.74 -5.17 -4.51
C VAL A 172 -4.64 -3.63 -4.43
N TYR A 173 -3.68 -3.02 -5.12
CA TYR A 173 -3.54 -1.56 -5.18
C TYR A 173 -4.83 -0.89 -5.67
N SER A 174 -5.35 -1.34 -6.81
CA SER A 174 -6.53 -0.74 -7.43
C SER A 174 -7.79 -0.91 -6.59
N LEU A 175 -7.99 -2.08 -5.98
CA LEU A 175 -9.17 -2.34 -5.15
C LEU A 175 -9.10 -1.60 -3.82
N PHE A 176 -7.92 -1.45 -3.21
CA PHE A 176 -7.77 -0.57 -2.05
C PHE A 176 -8.08 0.88 -2.40
N ALA A 177 -7.74 1.36 -3.61
CA ALA A 177 -8.14 2.69 -4.07
C ALA A 177 -9.66 2.82 -4.27
N CYS A 178 -10.36 1.72 -4.50
CA CYS A 178 -11.81 1.67 -4.67
C CYS A 178 -12.61 1.57 -3.36
N LEU A 179 -11.95 1.37 -2.21
CA LEU A 179 -12.65 1.36 -0.93
C LEU A 179 -13.20 2.74 -0.58
N GLU A 180 -14.48 2.78 -0.25
CA GLU A 180 -15.13 3.97 0.30
C GLU A 180 -14.68 4.22 1.74
N ARG A 181 -14.56 5.50 2.10
CA ARG A 181 -14.23 5.96 3.44
C ARG A 181 -15.49 6.52 4.11
N PRO A 182 -15.69 6.31 5.43
CA PRO A 182 -14.83 5.56 6.35
C PRO A 182 -14.94 4.04 6.16
N VAL A 183 -13.82 3.33 6.36
CA VAL A 183 -13.80 1.87 6.34
C VAL A 183 -14.38 1.32 7.65
N GLY A 184 -15.36 0.41 7.56
CA GLY A 184 -15.96 -0.20 8.75
C GLY A 184 -15.00 -1.14 9.48
N GLU A 185 -15.27 -1.39 10.77
CA GLU A 185 -14.40 -2.18 11.68
C GLU A 185 -13.99 -3.55 11.11
N ARG A 186 -14.93 -4.28 10.50
CA ARG A 186 -14.64 -5.59 9.86
C ARG A 186 -13.60 -5.46 8.74
N CYS A 187 -13.68 -4.39 7.95
CA CYS A 187 -12.72 -4.14 6.89
C CYS A 187 -11.37 -3.71 7.46
N GLN A 188 -11.37 -2.94 8.55
CA GLN A 188 -10.16 -2.54 9.25
C GLN A 188 -9.39 -3.75 9.81
N LYS A 189 -10.08 -4.68 10.49
CA LYS A 189 -9.47 -5.94 10.96
C LYS A 189 -8.85 -6.74 9.81
N PHE A 190 -9.52 -6.78 8.66
CA PHE A 190 -8.99 -7.43 7.46
C PHE A 190 -7.71 -6.73 6.93
N ILE A 191 -7.70 -5.39 6.89
CA ILE A 191 -6.51 -4.62 6.48
C ILE A 191 -5.33 -4.91 7.40
N GLU A 192 -5.54 -4.96 8.72
CA GLU A 192 -4.49 -5.31 9.67
C GLU A 192 -3.97 -6.74 9.48
N ALA A 193 -4.86 -7.72 9.27
CA ALA A 193 -4.45 -9.09 8.92
C ALA A 193 -3.63 -9.14 7.62
N PHE A 194 -3.99 -8.32 6.63
CA PHE A 194 -3.25 -8.17 5.38
C PHE A 194 -1.85 -7.60 5.63
N LYS A 195 -1.73 -6.51 6.41
CA LYS A 195 -0.44 -5.90 6.79
C LYS A 195 0.47 -6.91 7.51
N VAL A 196 -0.08 -7.67 8.46
CA VAL A 196 0.68 -8.70 9.19
C VAL A 196 1.23 -9.76 8.24
N ALA A 197 0.42 -10.23 7.29
CA ALA A 197 0.85 -11.22 6.30
C ALA A 197 1.95 -10.66 5.37
N ILE A 198 1.81 -9.41 4.90
CA ILE A 198 2.86 -8.74 4.13
C ILE A 198 4.17 -8.66 4.93
N ARG A 199 4.13 -8.18 6.17
CA ARG A 199 5.33 -8.06 7.02
C ARG A 199 5.99 -9.42 7.26
N LYS A 200 5.20 -10.48 7.44
CA LYS A 200 5.72 -11.84 7.55
C LYS A 200 6.43 -12.27 6.26
N ARG A 201 5.81 -12.05 5.09
CA ARG A 201 6.41 -12.41 3.80
C ARG A 201 7.68 -11.61 3.52
N MET A 202 7.69 -10.31 3.81
CA MET A 202 8.86 -9.45 3.63
C MET A 202 10.11 -9.92 4.40
N LYS A 203 9.93 -10.58 5.55
CA LYS A 203 11.05 -11.16 6.32
C LYS A 203 11.64 -12.43 5.70
N ALA A 204 10.88 -13.09 4.83
CA ALA A 204 11.22 -14.37 4.21
C ALA A 204 11.33 -14.26 2.68
N CYS A 205 11.33 -13.04 2.14
CA CYS A 205 11.31 -12.76 0.71
C CYS A 205 12.70 -12.32 0.27
N ASP A 206 13.35 -13.16 -0.52
CA ASP A 206 14.65 -12.85 -1.15
C ASP A 206 14.50 -12.25 -2.55
N ASP A 207 13.30 -12.36 -3.15
CA ASP A 207 13.01 -11.80 -4.47
C ASP A 207 12.85 -10.27 -4.41
N GLU A 208 13.65 -9.56 -5.20
CA GLU A 208 13.68 -8.10 -5.21
C GLU A 208 12.38 -7.49 -5.77
N SER A 209 11.77 -8.14 -6.77
CA SER A 209 10.55 -7.65 -7.43
C SER A 209 9.35 -7.76 -6.50
N GLU A 210 9.15 -8.93 -5.92
CA GLU A 210 8.16 -9.18 -4.87
C GLU A 210 8.41 -8.24 -3.68
N GLY A 211 9.68 -8.10 -3.25
CA GLY A 211 10.06 -7.18 -2.20
C GLY A 211 9.56 -5.77 -2.46
N LYS A 212 9.78 -5.20 -3.66
CA LYS A 212 9.30 -3.87 -4.04
C LYS A 212 7.77 -3.77 -3.98
N GLN A 213 7.05 -4.78 -4.46
CA GLN A 213 5.58 -4.82 -4.42
C GLN A 213 5.05 -4.84 -2.99
N LEU A 214 5.63 -5.68 -2.12
CA LEU A 214 5.27 -5.77 -0.70
C LEU A 214 5.52 -4.45 0.03
N HIS A 215 6.67 -3.80 -0.20
CA HIS A 215 6.98 -2.49 0.38
C HIS A 215 5.99 -1.41 -0.05
N LEU A 216 5.61 -1.40 -1.34
CA LEU A 216 4.64 -0.44 -1.89
C LEU A 216 3.26 -0.59 -1.23
N ILE A 217 2.72 -1.81 -1.22
CA ILE A 217 1.39 -2.06 -0.65
C ILE A 217 1.41 -1.79 0.85
N LEU A 218 2.45 -2.23 1.57
CA LEU A 218 2.56 -1.96 3.00
C LEU A 218 2.61 -0.46 3.31
N ALA A 219 3.40 0.32 2.55
CA ALA A 219 3.47 1.77 2.73
C ALA A 219 2.10 2.43 2.57
N ILE A 220 1.33 2.01 1.55
CA ILE A 220 -0.01 2.53 1.32
C ILE A 220 -0.95 2.16 2.47
N LEU A 221 -0.92 0.91 2.93
CA LEU A 221 -1.79 0.44 3.99
C LEU A 221 -1.48 1.11 5.34
N ASP A 222 -0.19 1.28 5.67
CA ASP A 222 0.25 1.90 6.93
C ASP A 222 -0.11 3.38 6.99
N GLU A 223 0.07 4.12 5.90
CA GLU A 223 -0.15 5.59 5.92
C GLU A 223 -1.64 5.97 5.70
N ASN A 224 -2.39 5.17 4.93
CA ASN A 224 -3.74 5.57 4.50
C ASN A 224 -4.88 4.89 5.26
N PHE A 225 -4.59 3.81 6.00
CA PHE A 225 -5.60 2.98 6.67
C PHE A 225 -5.18 2.63 8.11
N SER A 226 -4.38 3.45 8.77
CA SER A 226 -4.17 3.32 10.22
C SER A 226 -5.36 3.88 11.00
N ILE A 227 -5.61 3.30 12.18
CA ILE A 227 -6.73 3.64 13.07
C ILE A 227 -6.54 5.10 13.53
N ASN A 228 -7.61 5.89 13.44
CA ASN A 228 -7.76 7.20 14.11
C ASN A 228 -8.32 6.97 15.51
#